data_AF-A0A4P8IRQ6-F1
#
_entry.id   AF-A0A4P8IRQ6-F1
#
_cell.length_a   1.000
_cell.length_b   1.000
_cell.length_c   1.000
_cell.angle_alpha   90.00
_cell.angle_beta   90.00
_cell.angle_gamma   90.00
#
_symmetry.space_group_name_H-M   'P 1'
#
loop_
_entity.id
_entity.type
_entity.pdbx_description
1 polymer ?
#
loop_
_entity_poly.entity_id
_entity_poly.type
_entity_poly.pdbx_seq_one_letter_code
_entity_poly.pdbx_strand_id
1 'polypeptide(L)' 'MPATSTPAAPKPTEPKHALDIVALARGVGMLITLDGCIGNAQYQSVFGSLTSLERFAQAVRESVAA' A
#
# COMPACT_ATOMS: atom_id res chain seq x y z
N MET A 1 33.76 -20.54 1.99
CA MET A 1 32.90 -20.47 3.18
C MET A 1 31.75 -19.53 2.88
N PRO A 2 30.47 -19.95 2.90
CA PRO A 2 29.33 -19.04 2.79
C PRO A 2 28.86 -18.62 4.18
N ALA A 3 28.72 -17.33 4.44
CA ALA A 3 28.01 -16.80 5.60
C ALA A 3 27.01 -15.75 5.12
N THR A 4 25.75 -16.17 5.12
CA THR A 4 24.53 -15.42 5.44
C THR A 4 24.62 -13.89 5.49
N SER A 5 23.87 -13.24 4.59
CA SER A 5 23.26 -11.95 4.87
C SER A 5 21.82 -11.99 4.35
N THR A 6 20.91 -12.37 5.24
CA THR A 6 19.52 -11.92 5.21
C THR A 6 19.53 -10.45 5.59
N PRO A 7 19.12 -9.50 4.73
CA PRO A 7 18.67 -8.21 5.20
C PRO A 7 17.23 -8.39 5.64
N ALA A 8 17.02 -8.33 6.96
CA ALA A 8 15.71 -8.15 7.55
C ALA A 8 15.01 -7.00 6.82
N ALA A 9 13.83 -7.29 6.27
CA ALA A 9 12.96 -6.26 5.69
C ALA A 9 12.75 -5.17 6.76
N PRO A 10 13.08 -3.90 6.48
CA PRO A 10 12.68 -2.83 7.37
C PRO A 10 11.15 -2.81 7.37
N LYS A 11 10.54 -2.95 8.56
CA LYS A 11 9.13 -2.58 8.74
C LYS A 11 9.12 -1.06 8.67
N PRO A 12 8.62 -0.46 7.59
CA PRO A 12 8.64 0.98 7.48
C PRO A 12 7.57 1.54 8.39
N THR A 13 7.98 2.50 9.21
CA THR A 13 7.12 3.29 10.07
C THR A 13 5.97 3.88 9.25
N GLU A 14 4.74 3.42 9.52
CA GLU A 14 3.50 3.89 8.91
C GLU A 14 3.37 5.41 9.08
N PRO A 15 3.39 6.19 7.98
CA PRO A 15 2.89 7.54 8.03
C PRO A 15 1.37 7.42 8.10
N LYS A 16 0.80 7.68 9.28
CA LYS A 16 -0.64 7.84 9.48
C LYS A 16 -1.12 9.07 8.71
N HIS A 17 -1.32 8.92 7.40
CA HIS A 17 -2.08 9.86 6.63
C HIS A 17 -3.56 9.74 7.04
N ALA A 18 -4.25 10.88 7.12
CA ALA A 18 -5.66 10.97 7.51
C ALA A 18 -6.60 10.10 6.64
N LEU A 19 -6.10 9.61 5.50
CA LEU A 19 -6.72 8.58 4.70
C LEU A 19 -5.76 7.40 4.60
N ASP A 20 -6.10 6.28 5.23
CA ASP A 20 -5.32 5.04 5.17
C ASP A 20 -5.65 4.32 3.85
N ILE A 21 -5.13 4.88 2.75
CA ILE A 21 -5.37 4.44 1.36
C ILE A 21 -5.02 2.94 1.20
N VAL A 22 -4.07 2.46 1.99
CA VAL A 22 -3.62 1.06 2.01
C VAL A 22 -4.69 0.15 2.61
N ALA A 23 -5.32 0.58 3.70
CA ALA A 23 -6.42 -0.14 4.31
C ALA A 23 -7.62 -0.24 3.35
N LEU A 24 -7.92 0.84 2.62
CA LEU A 24 -8.97 0.83 1.59
C LEU A 24 -8.65 -0.15 0.44
N ALA A 25 -7.41 -0.15 -0.04
CA ALA A 25 -6.96 -1.08 -1.07
C ALA A 25 -7.07 -2.55 -0.61
N ARG A 26 -6.71 -2.85 0.65
CA ARG A 26 -6.91 -4.19 1.22
C ARG A 26 -8.38 -4.58 1.31
N GLY A 27 -9.25 -3.66 1.72
CA GLY A 27 -10.69 -3.93 1.89
C GLY A 27 -11.40 -4.29 0.59
N VAL A 28 -10.96 -3.76 -0.55
CA VAL A 28 -11.55 -4.01 -1.88
C VAL A 28 -10.86 -5.12 -2.67
N GLY A 29 -9.88 -5.80 -2.06
CA GLY A 29 -9.18 -6.93 -2.65
C GLY A 29 -8.11 -6.55 -3.66
N MET A 30 -7.48 -5.37 -3.53
CA MET A 30 -6.27 -5.05 -4.29
C MET A 30 -5.04 -5.72 -3.69
N LEU A 31 -4.19 -6.24 -4.56
CA LEU A 31 -2.87 -6.79 -4.24
C LEU A 31 -1.88 -5.63 -4.11
N ILE A 32 -1.36 -5.41 -2.91
CA ILE A 32 -0.31 -4.41 -2.65
C ILE A 32 1.03 -5.14 -2.75
N THR A 33 1.86 -4.80 -3.74
CA THR A 33 3.07 -5.58 -4.04
C THR A 33 4.37 -4.83 -3.81
N LEU A 34 4.40 -3.52 -4.00
CA LEU A 34 5.63 -2.75 -3.88
C LEU A 34 5.58 -1.86 -2.65
N ASP A 35 6.70 -1.77 -1.95
CA ASP A 35 7.01 -0.68 -1.02
C ASP A 35 8.35 -0.09 -1.51
N GLY A 36 8.25 0.88 -2.42
CA GLY A 36 9.41 1.63 -2.88
C GLY A 36 9.62 2.80 -1.95
N CYS A 37 10.79 2.96 -1.36
CA CYS A 37 11.11 4.15 -0.59
C CYS A 37 12.01 5.07 -1.42
N ILE A 38 11.55 6.29 -1.69
CA ILE A 38 12.40 7.34 -2.28
C ILE A 38 12.53 8.44 -1.22
N GLY A 39 13.71 8.50 -0.58
CA GLY A 39 13.97 9.41 0.52
C GLY A 39 13.14 9.05 1.76
N ASN A 40 12.22 9.93 2.15
CA ASN A 40 11.25 9.69 3.25
C ASN A 40 9.84 9.35 2.73
N ALA A 41 9.64 9.32 1.41
CA ALA A 41 8.36 8.99 0.81
C ALA A 41 8.29 7.49 0.54
N GLN A 42 7.23 6.86 1.03
CA GLN A 42 6.91 5.47 0.76
C GLN A 42 5.91 5.39 -0.39
N TYR A 43 6.19 4.51 -1.34
CA TYR A 43 5.40 4.31 -2.54
C TYR A 43 4.87 2.90 -2.54
N GLN A 44 3.56 2.76 -2.48
CA GLN A 44 2.91 1.47 -2.61
C GLN A 44 2.26 1.30 -3.97
N SER A 45 2.58 0.19 -4.63
CA SER A 45 1.92 -0.21 -5.87
C SER A 45 0.80 -1.19 -5.56
N VAL A 46 -0.38 -0.90 -6.07
CA VAL A 46 -1.58 -1.73 -5.99
C VAL A 46 -1.93 -2.27 -7.36
N PHE A 47 -2.17 -3.58 -7.42
CA PHE A 47 -2.53 -4.32 -8.61
C PHE A 47 -3.83 -5.09 -8.35
N GLY A 48 -4.65 -5.24 -9.39
CA GLY A 48 -5.91 -5.95 -9.25
C GLY A 48 -6.70 -5.96 -10.55
N SER A 49 -7.88 -6.55 -10.48
CA SER A 49 -8.85 -6.49 -11.57
C SER A 49 -9.41 -5.07 -11.74
N LEU A 50 -9.91 -4.74 -12.93
CA LEU A 50 -10.58 -3.46 -13.17
C LEU A 50 -11.76 -3.26 -12.19
N THR A 51 -12.51 -4.32 -11.88
CA THR A 51 -13.59 -4.29 -10.89
C THR A 51 -13.10 -3.95 -9.49
N SER A 52 -11.92 -4.42 -9.09
CA SER A 52 -11.28 -4.03 -7.82
C SER A 52 -10.87 -2.55 -7.84
N LEU A 53 -10.41 -2.03 -8.99
CA LEU A 53 -10.09 -0.60 -9.18
C LEU A 53 -11.31 0.30 -9.08
N GLU A 54 -12.43 -0.10 -9.68
CA GLU A 54 -13.70 0.64 -9.55
C GLU A 54 -14.17 0.72 -8.09
N ARG A 55 -14.14 -0.41 -7.37
CA ARG A 55 -14.49 -0.46 -5.94
C ARG A 55 -13.55 0.37 -5.08
N PHE A 56 -12.24 0.33 -5.38
CA PHE A 56 -11.25 1.17 -4.72
C PHE A 56 -11.55 2.67 -4.92
N ALA A 57 -11.80 3.09 -6.16
CA ALA A 57 -12.12 4.47 -6.48
C ALA A 57 -13.44 4.94 -5.83
N GLN A 58 -14.42 4.05 -5.66
CA GLN A 58 -15.63 4.33 -4.88
C GLN A 58 -15.29 4.54 -3.40
N ALA A 59 -14.58 3.60 -2.77
CA ALA A 59 -14.20 3.67 -1.36
C ALA A 59 -13.36 4.92 -1.03
N VAL A 60 -12.44 5.30 -1.93
CA VAL A 60 -11.66 6.54 -1.79
C VAL A 60 -12.55 7.78 -1.88
N ARG A 61 -13.49 7.84 -2.83
CA ARG A 61 -14.42 8.98 -2.96
C ARG A 61 -15.32 9.13 -1.73
N GLU A 62 -15.85 8.03 -1.21
CA GLU A 62 -16.67 8.03 0.01
C GLU A 62 -15.88 8.52 1.22
N SER A 63 -14.61 8.11 1.33
CA SER A 63 -13.75 8.48 2.44
C SER A 63 -13.24 9.93 2.39
N VAL A 64 -13.24 10.56 1.20
CA VAL A 64 -12.87 11.99 1.03
C VAL A 64 -14.09 12.91 1.14
N ALA A 65 -15.29 12.38 0.92
CA ALA A 65 -16.54 13.14 1.01
C ALA A 65 -17.12 13.21 2.44
N ALA A 66 -16.54 12.49 3.40
CA ALA A 66 -16.93 12.46 4.82
C ALA A 66 -16.06 13.42 5.65
#